data_AF-A0A519VYN8-F1
#
_entry.id   AF-A0A519VYN8-F1
#
_cell.length_a   1.000
_cell.length_b   1.000
_cell.length_c   1.000
_cell.angle_alpha   90.00
_cell.angle_beta   90.00
_cell.angle_gamma   90.00
#
_symmetry.space_group_name_H-M   'P 1'
#
loop_
_entity.id
_entity.type
_entity.pdbx_description
1 polymer ?
#
loop_
_entity_poly.entity_id
_entity_poly.type
_entity_poly.pdbx_seq_one_letter_code
_entity_poly.pdbx_strand_id
1 'polypeptide(L)'
;MPSIKSLILQGEGVMLDFKKTITNTEKIAKSLVAFANNKGGKLLIGVADDGTIKGVKSEEEEKYMILTAAHQFCKPAIEPFFEEIYIDDKLVLIVNIPESDLKPHYALDDQNKWWAYIRIDDKTVLASKIIVEVLKNGHKDQGVLISYSDNEKVLLQYLADHDRITLKEFSKLLRCSYRKAQKILVNLILTNVIKAYTSEKEEYFVAV
;
A
#
# COMPACT_ATOMS: atom_id res chain seq x y z
N MET A 1 -19.38 -13.69 -5.19
CA MET A 1 -17.97 -13.54 -4.77
C MET A 1 -17.25 -14.86 -5.02
N PRO A 2 -15.96 -14.86 -5.40
CA PRO A 2 -15.19 -16.10 -5.53
C PRO A 2 -15.18 -16.87 -4.19
N SER A 3 -15.13 -18.19 -4.25
CA SER A 3 -14.99 -19.01 -3.04
C SER A 3 -13.62 -18.76 -2.39
N ILE A 4 -13.51 -18.93 -1.06
CA ILE A 4 -12.23 -18.77 -0.36
C ILE A 4 -11.15 -19.70 -0.91
N LYS A 5 -11.52 -20.93 -1.33
CA LYS A 5 -10.60 -21.87 -2.00
C LYS A 5 -10.05 -21.27 -3.30
N SER A 6 -10.87 -20.54 -4.06
CA SER A 6 -10.44 -19.85 -5.29
C SER A 6 -9.46 -18.72 -4.99
N LEU A 7 -9.68 -17.96 -3.91
CA LEU A 7 -8.74 -16.91 -3.47
C LEU A 7 -7.38 -17.50 -3.06
N ILE A 8 -7.39 -18.61 -2.32
CA ILE A 8 -6.17 -19.32 -1.93
C ILE A 8 -5.41 -19.82 -3.17
N LEU A 9 -6.13 -20.37 -4.15
CA LEU A 9 -5.56 -20.82 -5.43
C LEU A 9 -4.97 -19.69 -6.28
N GLN A 10 -5.49 -18.47 -6.17
CA GLN A 10 -4.94 -17.29 -6.84
C GLN A 10 -3.60 -16.84 -6.24
N GLY A 11 -3.30 -17.24 -5.01
CA GLY A 11 -2.10 -16.84 -4.29
C GLY A 11 -2.19 -15.45 -3.68
N GLU A 12 -1.11 -15.03 -3.01
CA GLU A 12 -0.98 -13.67 -2.49
C GLU A 12 -0.91 -12.65 -3.64
N GLY A 13 -1.28 -11.40 -3.35
CA GLY A 13 -1.25 -10.32 -4.31
C GLY A 13 -1.61 -8.98 -3.69
N VAL A 14 -1.88 -7.96 -4.51
CA VAL A 14 -2.06 -6.58 -4.02
C VAL A 14 -3.11 -6.43 -2.92
N MET A 15 -4.18 -7.22 -2.98
CA MET A 15 -5.31 -7.17 -2.05
C MET A 15 -5.45 -8.43 -1.17
N LEU A 16 -4.47 -9.35 -1.19
CA LEU A 16 -4.56 -10.63 -0.48
C LEU A 16 -3.21 -11.04 0.08
N ASP A 17 -3.17 -11.38 1.37
CA ASP A 17 -1.97 -11.81 2.07
C ASP A 17 -2.35 -13.00 2.98
N PHE A 18 -1.47 -14.00 3.08
CA PHE A 18 -1.65 -15.20 3.87
C PHE A 18 -0.77 -15.14 5.10
N LYS A 19 -1.31 -15.61 6.23
CA LYS A 19 -0.54 -15.78 7.45
C LYS A 19 -0.95 -17.09 8.11
N LYS A 20 0.03 -17.92 8.43
CA LYS A 20 -0.23 -19.14 9.18
C LYS A 20 -0.81 -18.84 10.56
N THR A 21 -0.26 -17.84 11.25
CA THR A 21 -0.65 -17.36 12.58
C THR A 21 -0.02 -15.98 12.79
N ILE A 22 -0.59 -15.14 13.64
CA ILE A 22 0.02 -13.86 14.01
C ILE A 22 1.05 -14.09 15.11
N THR A 23 2.28 -13.62 14.90
CA THR A 23 3.36 -13.76 15.90
C THR A 23 3.94 -12.43 16.36
N ASN A 24 3.60 -11.34 15.68
CA ASN A 24 4.17 -10.02 15.95
C ASN A 24 3.20 -8.94 15.42
N THR A 25 2.73 -8.09 16.33
CA THR A 25 1.77 -7.02 16.05
C THR A 25 2.34 -5.93 15.16
N GLU A 26 3.62 -5.56 15.31
CA GLU A 26 4.29 -4.56 14.45
C GLU A 26 4.36 -5.01 12.99
N LYS A 27 4.70 -6.30 12.74
CA LYS A 27 4.72 -6.86 11.37
C LYS A 27 3.33 -6.86 10.75
N ILE A 28 2.29 -7.13 11.54
CA ILE A 28 0.92 -7.06 11.07
C ILE A 28 0.48 -5.63 10.82
N ALA A 29 0.83 -4.69 11.70
CA ALA A 29 0.54 -3.27 11.49
C ALA A 29 1.07 -2.77 10.15
N LYS A 30 2.27 -3.17 9.71
CA LYS A 30 2.80 -2.83 8.38
C LYS A 30 1.87 -3.28 7.25
N SER A 31 1.34 -4.50 7.35
CA SER A 31 0.44 -5.08 6.35
C SER A 31 -0.93 -4.39 6.36
N LEU A 32 -1.50 -4.14 7.55
CA LEU A 32 -2.77 -3.41 7.70
C LEU A 32 -2.67 -2.01 7.09
N VAL A 33 -1.60 -1.28 7.41
CA VAL A 33 -1.32 0.06 6.89
C VAL A 33 -1.16 0.04 5.37
N ALA A 34 -0.45 -0.95 4.82
CA ALA A 34 -0.28 -1.09 3.38
C ALA A 34 -1.62 -1.31 2.65
N PHE A 35 -2.50 -2.16 3.19
CA PHE A 35 -3.84 -2.33 2.63
C PHE A 35 -4.69 -1.05 2.72
N ALA A 36 -4.73 -0.42 3.90
CA ALA A 36 -5.51 0.79 4.14
C ALA A 36 -5.05 1.97 3.26
N ASN A 37 -3.74 2.08 2.98
CA ASN A 37 -3.19 3.09 2.06
C ASN A 37 -3.43 2.78 0.58
N ASN A 38 -3.68 1.52 0.23
CA ASN A 38 -4.02 1.08 -1.11
C ASN A 38 -5.55 1.00 -1.27
N LYS A 39 -6.06 -0.06 -1.92
CA LYS A 39 -7.48 -0.26 -2.22
C LYS A 39 -8.17 -1.19 -1.21
N GLY A 40 -7.65 -1.24 0.02
CA GLY A 40 -8.00 -2.25 0.99
C GLY A 40 -7.41 -3.61 0.63
N GLY A 41 -7.86 -4.65 1.34
CA GLY A 41 -7.46 -6.03 1.09
C GLY A 41 -7.94 -6.98 2.16
N LYS A 42 -7.47 -8.23 2.06
CA LYS A 42 -7.80 -9.32 2.97
C LYS A 42 -6.53 -9.98 3.49
N LEU A 43 -6.51 -10.27 4.79
CA LEU A 43 -5.52 -11.14 5.41
C LEU A 43 -6.20 -12.47 5.76
N LEU A 44 -5.67 -13.59 5.27
CA LEU A 44 -6.18 -14.92 5.61
C LEU A 44 -5.28 -15.55 6.68
N ILE A 45 -5.82 -15.70 7.90
CA ILE A 45 -5.13 -16.35 9.01
C ILE A 45 -5.46 -17.83 9.04
N GLY A 46 -4.45 -18.66 9.29
CA GLY A 46 -4.55 -20.12 9.22
C GLY A 46 -4.20 -20.68 7.83
N VAL A 47 -3.67 -19.85 6.93
CA VAL A 47 -3.20 -20.24 5.59
C VAL A 47 -1.70 -19.98 5.50
N ALA A 48 -0.91 -20.98 5.13
CA ALA A 48 0.52 -20.81 4.91
C ALA A 48 0.81 -20.13 3.56
N ASP A 49 2.03 -19.59 3.41
CA ASP A 49 2.45 -18.86 2.19
C ASP A 49 2.35 -19.71 0.92
N ASP A 50 2.41 -21.05 1.04
CA ASP A 50 2.20 -22.01 -0.05
C ASP A 50 0.72 -22.31 -0.35
N GLY A 51 -0.21 -21.61 0.31
CA GLY A 51 -1.66 -21.82 0.21
C GLY A 51 -2.20 -22.97 1.07
N THR A 52 -1.34 -23.70 1.82
CA THR A 52 -1.81 -24.81 2.65
C THR A 52 -2.66 -24.32 3.81
N ILE A 53 -3.86 -24.86 3.96
CA ILE A 53 -4.76 -24.57 5.08
C ILE A 53 -4.28 -25.31 6.33
N LYS A 54 -3.75 -24.56 7.29
CA LYS A 54 -3.29 -25.04 8.61
C LYS A 54 -4.37 -24.94 9.67
N GLY A 55 -5.27 -23.96 9.52
CA GLY A 55 -6.30 -23.66 10.50
C GLY A 55 -5.81 -22.76 11.63
N VAL A 56 -6.73 -22.02 12.23
CA VAL A 56 -6.51 -21.20 13.43
C VAL A 56 -6.78 -22.04 14.67
N LYS A 57 -5.89 -21.98 15.66
CA LYS A 57 -6.06 -22.69 16.93
C LYS A 57 -6.98 -21.97 17.91
N SER A 58 -6.85 -20.64 17.97
CA SER A 58 -7.62 -19.76 18.84
C SER A 58 -7.98 -18.52 18.04
N GLU A 59 -9.23 -18.41 17.61
CA GLU A 59 -9.68 -17.25 16.85
C GLU A 59 -9.64 -15.96 17.67
N GLU A 60 -9.91 -16.06 18.98
CA GLU A 60 -9.96 -14.93 19.89
C GLU A 60 -8.57 -14.32 20.05
N GLU A 61 -7.54 -15.15 20.15
CA GLU A 61 -6.15 -14.71 20.24
C GLU A 61 -5.69 -14.01 18.96
N GLU A 62 -6.00 -14.58 17.79
CA GLU A 62 -5.67 -13.96 16.51
C GLU A 62 -6.39 -12.62 16.33
N LYS A 63 -7.70 -12.57 16.60
CA LYS A 63 -8.50 -11.32 16.58
C LYS A 63 -7.90 -10.28 17.52
N TYR A 64 -7.55 -10.67 18.75
CA TYR A 64 -6.96 -9.77 19.73
C TYR A 64 -5.63 -9.18 19.26
N MET A 65 -4.73 -9.98 18.69
CA MET A 65 -3.46 -9.48 18.17
C MET A 65 -3.64 -8.55 16.98
N ILE A 66 -4.59 -8.86 16.08
CA ILE A 66 -4.90 -8.01 14.94
C ILE A 66 -5.48 -6.67 15.39
N LEU A 67 -6.44 -6.67 16.32
CA LEU A 67 -6.99 -5.44 16.89
C LEU A 67 -5.91 -4.61 17.61
N THR A 68 -5.03 -5.28 18.36
CA THR A 68 -3.89 -4.62 18.99
C THR A 68 -2.98 -3.95 17.96
N ALA A 69 -2.64 -4.65 16.86
CA ALA A 69 -1.87 -4.07 15.76
C ALA A 69 -2.60 -2.87 15.13
N ALA A 70 -3.90 -3.01 14.86
CA ALA A 70 -4.72 -2.02 14.18
C ALA A 70 -4.96 -0.74 15.01
N HIS A 71 -5.04 -0.86 16.33
CA HIS A 71 -5.37 0.27 17.22
C HIS A 71 -4.14 0.89 17.89
N GLN A 72 -3.11 0.10 18.21
CA GLN A 72 -1.93 0.58 18.96
C GLN A 72 -0.71 0.82 18.07
N PHE A 73 -0.57 0.06 16.98
CA PHE A 73 0.59 0.12 16.10
C PHE A 73 0.29 0.77 14.74
N CYS A 74 -0.95 1.21 14.51
CA CYS A 74 -1.34 1.97 13.32
C CYS A 74 -1.79 3.38 13.70
N LYS A 75 -1.46 4.36 12.86
CA LYS A 75 -1.92 5.75 12.99
C LYS A 75 -2.25 6.35 11.63
N PRO A 76 -3.48 6.86 11.38
CA PRO A 76 -4.67 6.67 12.21
C PRO A 76 -4.96 5.19 12.51
N ALA A 77 -5.72 4.92 13.57
CA ALA A 77 -6.15 3.55 13.88
C ALA A 77 -6.98 2.98 12.71
N ILE A 78 -6.89 1.67 12.51
CA ILE A 78 -7.61 0.94 11.46
C ILE A 78 -8.67 0.08 12.13
N GLU A 79 -9.87 0.01 11.55
CA GLU A 79 -10.94 -0.85 12.03
C GLU A 79 -11.14 -2.02 11.05
N PRO A 80 -10.62 -3.23 11.36
CA PRO A 80 -10.79 -4.40 10.52
C PRO A 80 -12.14 -5.10 10.74
N PHE A 81 -12.64 -5.79 9.71
CA PHE A 81 -13.80 -6.68 9.84
C PHE A 81 -13.37 -8.14 9.78
N PHE A 82 -13.96 -8.97 10.62
CA PHE A 82 -13.60 -10.39 10.72
C PHE A 82 -14.72 -11.26 10.13
N GLU A 83 -14.33 -12.26 9.35
CA GLU A 83 -15.21 -13.35 8.92
C GLU A 83 -14.53 -14.68 9.21
N GLU A 84 -15.31 -15.68 9.57
CA GLU A 84 -14.83 -17.04 9.85
C GLU A 84 -15.34 -17.98 8.78
N ILE A 85 -14.44 -18.85 8.30
CA ILE A 85 -14.82 -19.88 7.36
C ILE A 85 -14.15 -21.20 7.72
N TYR A 86 -14.93 -22.28 7.70
CA TYR A 86 -14.43 -23.63 7.90
C TYR A 86 -14.13 -24.28 6.55
N ILE A 87 -12.92 -24.80 6.40
CA ILE A 87 -12.50 -25.54 5.22
C ILE A 87 -11.88 -26.85 5.70
N ASP A 88 -12.51 -27.97 5.34
CA ASP A 88 -12.03 -29.31 5.71
C ASP A 88 -11.78 -29.41 7.23
N ASP A 89 -12.79 -28.97 8.01
CA ASP A 89 -12.81 -28.87 9.49
C ASP A 89 -11.74 -27.94 10.12
N LYS A 90 -11.06 -27.12 9.32
CA LYS A 90 -10.11 -26.11 9.80
C LYS A 90 -10.69 -24.72 9.66
N LEU A 91 -10.63 -23.96 10.76
CA LEU A 91 -11.03 -22.55 10.77
C LEU A 91 -9.99 -21.69 10.06
N VAL A 92 -10.43 -20.87 9.11
CA VAL A 92 -9.65 -19.77 8.52
C VAL A 92 -10.33 -18.46 8.93
N LEU A 93 -9.55 -17.56 9.53
CA LEU A 93 -10.03 -16.23 9.90
C LEU A 93 -9.67 -15.25 8.78
N ILE A 94 -10.69 -14.65 8.18
CA ILE A 94 -10.56 -13.63 7.16
C ILE A 94 -10.62 -12.27 7.85
N VAL A 95 -9.62 -11.45 7.63
CA VAL A 95 -9.57 -10.06 8.12
C VAL A 95 -9.70 -9.16 6.91
N ASN A 96 -10.78 -8.40 6.82
CA ASN A 96 -11.01 -7.42 5.77
C ASN A 96 -10.52 -6.05 6.26
N ILE A 97 -9.65 -5.43 5.47
CA ILE A 97 -9.13 -4.08 5.70
C ILE A 97 -9.70 -3.19 4.58
N PRO A 98 -10.54 -2.19 4.91
CA PRO A 98 -11.07 -1.29 3.88
C PRO A 98 -9.99 -0.35 3.32
N GLU A 99 -10.21 0.17 2.11
CA GLU A 99 -9.53 1.40 1.68
C GLU A 99 -9.90 2.51 2.67
N SER A 100 -8.91 3.23 3.18
CA SER A 100 -9.16 4.32 4.12
C SER A 100 -9.41 5.64 3.41
N ASP A 101 -10.30 6.46 3.98
CA ASP A 101 -10.48 7.88 3.60
C ASP A 101 -9.56 8.82 4.38
N LEU A 102 -8.81 8.29 5.36
CA LEU A 102 -7.91 9.04 6.25
C LEU A 102 -6.43 8.83 5.91
N LYS A 103 -6.12 8.48 4.65
CA LYS A 103 -4.74 8.27 4.21
C LYS A 103 -3.89 9.54 4.41
N PRO A 104 -2.59 9.39 4.69
CA PRO A 104 -1.87 8.13 4.90
C PRO A 104 -2.01 7.58 6.32
N HIS A 105 -2.06 6.25 6.40
CA HIS A 105 -1.78 5.48 7.61
C HIS A 105 -0.28 5.18 7.73
N TYR A 106 0.17 5.03 8.97
CA TYR A 106 1.55 4.75 9.36
C TYR A 106 1.57 3.59 10.36
N ALA A 107 2.61 2.75 10.28
CA ALA A 107 2.89 1.71 11.27
C ALA A 107 4.08 2.14 12.17
N LEU A 108 4.00 1.81 13.46
CA LEU A 108 5.07 2.03 14.43
C LEU A 108 6.16 0.96 14.27
N ASP A 109 7.44 1.37 14.28
CA ASP A 109 8.58 0.46 14.36
C ASP A 109 9.12 0.29 15.78
N ASP A 110 10.12 -0.59 15.92
CA ASP A 110 10.83 -0.91 17.16
C ASP A 110 11.60 0.29 17.76
N GLN A 111 11.82 1.35 16.98
CA GLN A 111 12.46 2.61 17.39
C GLN A 111 11.45 3.72 17.69
N ASN A 112 10.16 3.39 17.84
CA ASN A 112 9.07 4.34 18.03
C ASN A 112 8.92 5.39 16.90
N LYS A 113 9.30 5.03 15.68
CA LYS A 113 9.12 5.86 14.48
C LYS A 113 7.93 5.37 13.66
N TRP A 114 7.23 6.32 13.05
CA TRP A 114 6.05 6.07 12.24
C TRP A 114 6.41 6.06 10.76
N TRP A 115 6.05 4.97 10.07
CA TRP A 115 6.36 4.76 8.66
C TRP A 115 5.12 4.42 7.85
N ALA A 116 4.94 5.06 6.71
CA ALA A 116 3.86 4.71 5.78
C ALA A 116 4.31 3.56 4.90
N TYR A 117 3.43 2.57 4.72
CA TYR A 117 3.65 1.44 3.83
C TYR A 117 2.58 1.40 2.75
N ILE A 118 2.91 0.84 1.59
CA ILE A 118 2.01 0.60 0.47
C ILE A 118 2.18 -0.82 -0.06
N ARG A 119 1.18 -1.33 -0.78
CA ARG A 119 1.26 -2.59 -1.53
C ARG A 119 1.85 -2.35 -2.92
N ILE A 120 2.82 -3.18 -3.28
CA ILE A 120 3.37 -3.32 -4.63
C ILE A 120 3.39 -4.81 -4.92
N ASP A 121 2.55 -5.26 -5.84
CA ASP A 121 2.27 -6.67 -6.06
C ASP A 121 1.89 -7.37 -4.74
N ASP A 122 2.54 -8.47 -4.39
CA ASP A 122 2.37 -9.21 -3.13
C ASP A 122 3.16 -8.62 -1.94
N LYS A 123 3.94 -7.55 -2.15
CA LYS A 123 4.86 -7.02 -1.14
C LYS A 123 4.35 -5.77 -0.43
N THR A 124 4.70 -5.68 0.85
CA THR A 124 4.55 -4.49 1.68
C THR A 124 5.84 -3.67 1.62
N VAL A 125 5.79 -2.47 1.04
CA VAL A 125 6.98 -1.62 0.77
C VAL A 125 6.85 -0.28 1.49
N LEU A 126 7.99 0.24 1.99
CA LEU A 126 8.06 1.56 2.59
C LEU A 126 7.73 2.64 1.55
N ALA A 127 6.77 3.50 1.84
CA ALA A 127 6.36 4.56 0.92
C ALA A 127 7.44 5.63 0.80
N SER A 128 7.77 6.00 -0.44
CA SER A 128 8.66 7.13 -0.70
C SER A 128 8.02 8.45 -0.25
N LYS A 129 8.83 9.51 -0.14
CA LYS A 129 8.32 10.85 0.18
C LYS A 129 7.33 11.37 -0.88
N ILE A 130 7.45 10.95 -2.13
CA ILE A 130 6.50 11.28 -3.21
C ILE A 130 5.18 10.60 -2.93
N ILE A 131 5.19 9.29 -2.70
CA ILE A 131 3.98 8.50 -2.42
C ILE A 131 3.27 9.01 -1.17
N VAL A 132 3.99 9.31 -0.09
CA VAL A 132 3.38 9.88 1.13
C VAL A 132 2.67 11.20 0.83
N GLU A 133 3.25 12.06 -0.01
CA GLU A 133 2.62 13.33 -0.38
C GLU A 133 1.40 13.13 -1.29
N VAL A 134 1.44 12.13 -2.18
CA VAL A 134 0.28 11.73 -2.99
C VAL A 134 -0.85 11.23 -2.09
N LEU A 135 -0.57 10.33 -1.14
CA LEU A 135 -1.58 9.82 -0.19
C LEU A 135 -2.24 10.94 0.62
N LYS A 136 -1.46 11.95 1.06
CA LYS A 136 -1.98 13.11 1.82
C LYS A 136 -2.91 14.02 1.03
N ASN A 137 -2.72 14.09 -0.28
CA ASN A 137 -3.43 15.05 -1.14
C ASN A 137 -4.46 14.39 -2.05
N GLY A 138 -4.47 13.05 -2.18
CA GLY A 138 -5.38 12.31 -3.06
C GLY A 138 -6.86 12.35 -2.65
N HIS A 139 -7.15 12.56 -1.36
CA HIS A 139 -8.54 12.71 -0.85
C HIS A 139 -9.05 14.15 -0.87
N LYS A 140 -8.22 15.13 -1.27
CA LYS A 140 -8.69 16.50 -1.39
C LYS A 140 -9.41 16.60 -2.73
N ASP A 141 -10.75 16.63 -2.71
CA ASP A 141 -11.63 16.96 -3.84
C ASP A 141 -11.38 18.36 -4.45
N GLN A 142 -10.29 19.03 -4.07
CA GLN A 142 -9.80 20.20 -4.75
C GLN A 142 -9.15 19.73 -6.05
N GLY A 143 -9.93 19.77 -7.14
CA GLY A 143 -9.43 19.60 -8.50
C GLY A 143 -8.11 20.36 -8.63
N VAL A 144 -7.02 19.61 -8.71
CA VAL A 144 -5.68 20.18 -8.80
C VAL A 144 -5.63 20.88 -10.15
N LEU A 145 -5.70 22.22 -10.13
CA LEU A 145 -5.66 23.01 -11.34
C LEU A 145 -4.26 22.89 -11.94
N ILE A 146 -4.10 22.02 -12.94
CA ILE A 146 -2.85 21.95 -13.70
C ILE A 146 -2.82 23.15 -14.62
N SER A 147 -2.01 24.14 -14.25
CA SER A 147 -1.44 25.01 -15.28
C SER A 147 -0.37 24.19 -15.99
N TYR A 148 -0.54 23.94 -17.29
CA TYR A 148 0.49 23.33 -18.14
C TYR A 148 1.65 24.32 -18.29
N SER A 149 2.48 24.44 -17.25
CA SER A 149 3.69 25.26 -17.29
C SER A 149 4.73 24.60 -18.20
N ASP A 150 5.76 25.36 -18.53
CA ASP A 150 6.83 24.86 -19.40
C ASP A 150 7.55 23.64 -18.81
N ASN A 151 7.55 23.48 -17.48
CA ASN A 151 8.20 22.34 -16.83
C ASN A 151 7.43 21.02 -17.04
N GLU A 152 6.10 21.05 -16.95
CA GLU A 152 5.28 19.86 -17.22
C GLU A 152 5.41 19.44 -18.69
N LYS A 153 5.42 20.41 -19.62
CA LYS A 153 5.61 20.13 -21.06
C LYS A 153 6.95 19.45 -21.34
N VAL A 154 8.04 19.93 -20.74
CA VAL A 154 9.37 19.32 -20.88
C VAL A 154 9.38 17.87 -20.38
N LEU A 155 8.71 17.60 -19.25
CA LEU A 155 8.59 16.23 -18.73
C LEU A 155 7.81 15.32 -19.68
N LEU A 156 6.66 15.78 -20.16
CA LEU A 156 5.81 14.98 -21.04
C LEU A 156 6.47 14.72 -22.39
N GLN A 157 7.19 15.70 -22.94
CA GLN A 157 7.99 15.48 -24.14
C GLN A 157 9.08 14.44 -23.88
N TYR A 158 9.80 14.54 -22.75
CA TYR A 158 10.80 13.55 -22.40
C TYR A 158 10.21 12.13 -22.29
N LEU A 159 9.04 12.00 -21.65
CA LEU A 159 8.34 10.73 -21.50
C LEU A 159 7.70 10.21 -22.80
N ALA A 160 7.49 11.06 -23.80
CA ALA A 160 7.09 10.62 -25.13
C ALA A 160 8.28 9.99 -25.89
N ASP A 161 9.49 10.52 -25.65
CA ASP A 161 10.72 10.03 -26.28
C ASP A 161 11.38 8.89 -25.48
N HIS A 162 11.05 8.74 -24.20
CA HIS A 162 11.60 7.75 -23.26
C HIS A 162 10.51 7.13 -22.40
N ASP A 163 10.52 5.81 -22.20
CA ASP A 163 9.43 5.12 -21.49
C ASP A 163 9.28 5.49 -20.00
N ARG A 164 10.33 6.01 -19.36
CA ARG A 164 10.36 6.27 -17.91
C ARG A 164 11.37 7.33 -17.51
N ILE A 165 11.17 7.91 -16.32
CA ILE A 165 12.10 8.85 -15.70
C ILE A 165 12.14 8.69 -14.19
N THR A 166 13.30 8.86 -13.57
CA THR A 166 13.46 8.91 -12.10
C THR A 166 13.41 10.35 -11.59
N LEU A 167 13.17 10.54 -10.29
CA LEU A 167 13.23 11.89 -9.67
C LEU A 167 14.60 12.56 -9.90
N LYS A 168 15.69 11.78 -9.88
CA LYS A 168 17.06 12.28 -10.10
C LYS A 168 17.26 12.76 -11.53
N GLU A 169 16.81 12.00 -12.52
CA GLU A 169 16.87 12.40 -13.93
C GLU A 169 16.00 13.62 -14.18
N PHE A 170 14.79 13.65 -13.60
CA PHE A 170 13.88 14.78 -13.78
C PHE A 170 14.42 16.10 -13.20
N SER A 171 15.01 16.03 -12.00
CA SER A 171 15.68 17.19 -11.39
C SER A 171 16.80 17.74 -12.26
N LYS A 172 17.58 16.86 -12.91
CA LYS A 172 18.63 17.25 -13.85
C LYS A 172 18.07 17.83 -15.15
N LEU A 173 17.03 17.20 -15.72
CA LEU A 173 16.36 17.65 -16.93
C LEU A 173 15.86 19.10 -16.80
N LEU A 174 15.21 19.42 -15.69
CA LEU A 174 14.71 20.77 -15.39
C LEU A 174 15.76 21.72 -14.80
N ARG A 175 16.98 21.24 -14.53
CA ARG A 175 18.04 21.97 -13.80
C ARG A 175 17.52 22.64 -12.53
N CYS A 176 16.72 21.91 -11.75
CA CYS A 176 16.06 22.45 -10.56
C CYS A 176 16.27 21.57 -9.32
N SER A 177 15.92 22.09 -8.15
CA SER A 177 16.08 21.36 -6.90
C SER A 177 15.20 20.10 -6.84
N TYR A 178 15.67 19.07 -6.15
CA TYR A 178 14.88 17.86 -5.88
C TYR A 178 13.50 18.18 -5.29
N ARG A 179 13.41 19.17 -4.40
CA ARG A 179 12.13 19.59 -3.81
C ARG A 179 11.16 20.14 -4.87
N LYS A 180 11.65 20.93 -5.84
CA LYS A 180 10.82 21.45 -6.94
C LYS A 180 10.38 20.31 -7.87
N ALA A 181 11.30 19.46 -8.30
CA ALA A 181 11.00 18.29 -9.13
C ALA A 181 9.97 17.35 -8.46
N GLN A 182 10.16 17.06 -7.16
CA GLN A 182 9.25 16.25 -6.36
C GLN A 182 7.83 16.83 -6.36
N LYS A 183 7.68 18.14 -6.14
CA LYS A 183 6.37 18.81 -6.13
C LYS A 183 5.65 18.69 -7.47
N ILE A 184 6.38 18.83 -8.58
CA ILE A 184 5.82 18.68 -9.93
C ILE A 184 5.33 17.23 -10.15
N LEU A 185 6.17 16.24 -9.82
CA LEU A 185 5.79 14.82 -9.94
C LEU A 185 4.56 14.48 -9.11
N VAL A 186 4.49 14.93 -7.86
CA VAL A 186 3.31 14.73 -7.00
C VAL A 186 2.04 15.27 -7.66
N ASN A 187 2.08 16.51 -8.20
CA ASN A 187 0.92 17.10 -8.86
C ASN A 187 0.49 16.32 -10.10
N LEU A 188 1.44 15.82 -10.90
CA LEU A 188 1.16 15.04 -12.10
C LEU A 188 0.62 13.64 -11.79
N ILE A 189 1.04 13.03 -10.67
CA ILE A 189 0.47 11.77 -10.18
C ILE A 189 -0.96 11.99 -9.70
N LEU A 190 -1.21 13.03 -8.89
CA LEU A 190 -2.54 13.35 -8.36
C LEU A 190 -3.57 13.64 -9.46
N THR A 191 -3.11 14.10 -10.62
CA THR A 191 -3.94 14.43 -11.78
C THR A 191 -3.98 13.32 -12.82
N ASN A 192 -3.37 12.17 -12.50
CA ASN A 192 -3.33 10.98 -13.35
C ASN A 192 -2.71 11.23 -14.73
N VAL A 193 -1.77 12.17 -14.83
CA VAL A 193 -0.96 12.41 -16.04
C VAL A 193 0.22 11.45 -16.10
N ILE A 194 0.79 11.12 -14.95
CA ILE A 194 1.86 10.12 -14.81
C ILE A 194 1.51 9.13 -13.70
N LYS A 195 2.11 7.94 -13.74
CA LYS A 195 2.05 6.94 -12.67
C LYS A 195 3.42 6.72 -12.05
N ALA A 196 3.44 6.45 -10.76
CA ALA A 196 4.64 6.07 -10.03
C ALA A 196 4.74 4.55 -9.94
N TYR A 197 5.94 4.03 -10.20
CA TYR A 197 6.28 2.63 -10.05
C TYR A 197 7.51 2.53 -9.15
N THR A 198 7.45 1.64 -8.17
CA THR A 198 8.57 1.37 -7.27
C THR A 198 8.98 -0.08 -7.42
N SER A 199 10.22 -0.29 -7.85
CA SER A 199 10.87 -1.59 -7.86
C SER A 199 11.76 -1.75 -6.62
N GLU A 200 12.34 -2.94 -6.42
CA GLU A 200 13.34 -3.15 -5.36
C GLU A 200 14.59 -2.26 -5.51
N LYS A 201 14.88 -1.76 -6.71
CA LYS A 201 16.10 -1.01 -7.04
C LYS A 201 15.89 0.49 -7.16
N GLU A 202 14.75 0.91 -7.72
CA GLU A 202 14.48 2.32 -8.03
C GLU A 202 12.98 2.64 -8.11
N GLU A 203 12.63 3.88 -7.78
CA GLU A 203 11.34 4.50 -8.06
C GLU A 203 11.43 5.33 -9.35
N TYR A 204 10.51 5.07 -10.28
CA TYR A 204 10.42 5.75 -11.57
C TYR A 204 8.98 6.11 -11.92
N PHE A 205 8.83 6.99 -12.89
CA PHE A 205 7.56 7.56 -13.33
C PHE A 205 7.38 7.38 -14.82
N VAL A 206 6.16 7.06 -15.23
CA VAL A 206 5.78 6.83 -16.64
C VAL A 206 4.53 7.65 -16.97
N ALA A 207 4.40 8.08 -18.23
CA ALA A 207 3.16 8.70 -18.70
C ALA A 207 2.01 7.68 -18.69
N VAL A 208 0.78 8.17 -18.44
CA VAL A 208 -0.44 7.34 -18.48
C VAL A 208 -0.93 7.13 -19.89
#